data_AF-A0A563U4B6-F1
#
_entry.id   AF-A0A563U4B6-F1
#
_cell.length_a   1.000
_cell.length_b   1.000
_cell.length_c   1.000
_cell.angle_alpha   90.00
_cell.angle_beta   90.00
_cell.angle_gamma   90.00
#
_symmetry.space_group_name_H-M   'P 1'
#
loop_
_entity.id
_entity.type
_entity.pdbx_description
1 polymer ?
#
loop_
_entity_poly.entity_id
_entity_poly.type
_entity_poly.pdbx_seq_one_letter_code
_entity_poly.pdbx_strand_id
1 'polypeptide(L)'
;MEKTLQEVVKLAGVGQLLLATVSLIVPKVFKWPQELSKVQPMIKKLFWVYAVYILVINSSFGLLSVTMSGQLINATPLACAVTGFIAVYWISRLAIQFLYFDRTNFPKGVWPLIKEMVLVTAFVFFSIVYSYSFYLNFK
;
A
#
# COMPACT_ATOMS: atom_id res chain seq x y z
N MET A 1 -21.37 -13.51 -7.77
CA MET A 1 -19.97 -13.23 -8.13
C MET A 1 -19.59 -11.79 -7.81
N GLU A 2 -20.36 -10.80 -8.31
CA GLU A 2 -20.12 -9.38 -8.02
C GLU A 2 -20.10 -9.04 -6.52
N LYS A 3 -21.06 -9.56 -5.73
CA LYS A 3 -21.12 -9.30 -4.28
C LYS A 3 -19.85 -9.77 -3.55
N THR A 4 -19.34 -10.95 -3.88
CA THR A 4 -18.10 -11.50 -3.31
C THR A 4 -16.89 -10.64 -3.68
N LEU A 5 -16.81 -10.16 -4.92
CA LEU A 5 -15.72 -9.28 -5.34
C LEU A 5 -15.77 -7.93 -4.62
N GLN A 6 -16.95 -7.34 -4.44
CA GLN A 6 -17.09 -6.10 -3.66
C GLN A 6 -16.60 -6.27 -2.22
N GLU A 7 -16.93 -7.39 -1.58
CA GLU A 7 -16.45 -7.69 -0.22
C GLU A 7 -14.93 -7.81 -0.16
N VAL A 8 -14.31 -8.44 -1.15
CA VAL A 8 -12.84 -8.55 -1.27
C VAL A 8 -12.19 -7.18 -1.50
N VAL A 9 -12.76 -6.33 -2.36
CA VAL A 9 -12.29 -4.96 -2.58
C VAL A 9 -12.43 -4.13 -1.29
N LYS A 10 -13.55 -4.26 -0.56
CA LYS A 10 -13.72 -3.61 0.74
C LYS A 10 -12.68 -4.08 1.74
N LEU A 11 -12.39 -5.39 1.79
CA LEU A 11 -11.37 -5.96 2.66
C LEU A 11 -9.97 -5.41 2.32
N ALA A 12 -9.63 -5.33 1.04
CA ALA A 12 -8.41 -4.67 0.58
C ALA A 12 -8.37 -3.18 0.97
N GLY A 13 -9.52 -2.50 0.93
CA GLY A 13 -9.66 -1.12 1.39
C GLY A 13 -9.39 -0.95 2.88
N VAL A 14 -9.99 -1.80 3.71
CA VAL A 14 -9.74 -1.83 5.17
C VAL A 14 -8.26 -2.11 5.45
N GLY A 15 -7.65 -3.07 4.75
CA GLY A 15 -6.23 -3.37 4.88
C GLY A 15 -5.33 -2.16 4.59
N GLN A 16 -5.66 -1.37 3.56
CA GLN A 16 -4.91 -0.15 3.23
C GLN A 16 -5.07 0.96 4.26
N LEU A 17 -6.28 1.12 4.82
CA LEU A 17 -6.52 2.06 5.92
C LEU A 17 -5.75 1.66 7.18
N LEU A 18 -5.75 0.37 7.53
CA LEU A 18 -4.96 -0.16 8.63
C LEU A 18 -3.45 0.08 8.40
N LEU A 19 -2.96 -0.18 7.18
CA LEU A 19 -1.57 0.10 6.81
C LEU A 19 -1.24 1.60 6.98
N ALA A 20 -2.12 2.49 6.55
CA ALA A 20 -1.97 3.93 6.71
C ALA A 20 -1.95 4.33 8.20
N THR A 21 -2.86 3.79 9.01
CA THR A 21 -2.88 4.06 10.47
C THR A 21 -1.59 3.57 11.15
N VAL A 22 -1.13 2.36 10.84
CA VAL A 22 0.14 1.83 11.37
C VAL A 22 1.33 2.71 10.94
N SER A 23 1.29 3.25 9.72
CA SER A 23 2.34 4.14 9.19
C SER A 23 2.50 5.44 9.98
N LEU A 24 1.47 5.90 10.71
CA LEU A 24 1.57 7.06 11.60
C LEU A 24 2.44 6.80 12.84
N ILE A 25 2.57 5.54 13.24
CA ILE A 25 3.32 5.14 14.43
C ILE A 25 4.80 4.86 14.08
N VAL A 26 5.09 4.53 12.82
CA VAL A 26 6.43 4.23 12.31
C VAL A 26 7.48 5.29 12.66
N PRO A 27 7.24 6.61 12.51
CA PRO A 27 8.25 7.61 12.84
C PRO A 27 8.71 7.57 14.31
N LYS A 28 7.80 7.22 15.22
CA LYS A 28 8.11 7.09 16.65
C LYS A 28 8.88 5.82 16.94
N VAL A 29 8.45 4.69 16.38
CA VAL A 29 9.07 3.37 16.60
C VAL A 29 10.51 3.33 16.09
N PHE A 30 10.76 3.92 14.93
CA PHE A 30 12.09 3.96 14.32
C PHE A 30 12.89 5.22 14.66
N LYS A 31 12.43 6.04 15.61
CA LYS A 31 13.15 7.24 16.07
C LYS A 31 13.60 8.14 14.91
N TRP A 32 12.68 8.37 13.95
CA TRP A 32 12.97 9.17 12.74
C TRP A 32 13.56 10.54 13.06
N PRO A 33 13.11 11.30 14.09
CA PRO A 33 13.73 12.59 14.40
C PRO A 33 15.24 12.51 14.68
N GLN A 34 15.68 11.44 15.36
CA GLN A 34 17.09 11.18 15.71
C GLN A 34 17.90 10.66 14.51
N GLU A 35 17.31 9.80 13.68
CA GLU A 35 18.01 9.30 12.48
C GLU A 35 18.10 10.37 11.39
N LEU A 36 17.01 11.12 11.18
CA LEU A 36 16.96 12.19 10.18
C LEU A 36 17.72 13.46 10.62
N SER A 37 18.19 13.57 11.86
CA SER A 37 19.08 14.69 12.23
C SER A 37 20.50 14.51 11.66
N LYS A 38 20.86 13.31 11.20
CA LYS A 38 22.16 12.99 10.61
C LYS A 38 22.24 13.29 9.11
N VAL A 39 21.11 13.59 8.46
CA VAL A 39 21.04 13.88 7.03
C VAL A 39 20.93 15.38 6.76
N GLN A 40 21.28 15.80 5.54
CA GLN A 40 21.15 17.19 5.11
C GLN A 40 19.70 17.71 5.32
N PRO A 41 19.50 18.96 5.80
CA PRO A 41 18.17 19.48 6.13
C PRO A 41 17.15 19.41 4.99
N MET A 42 17.60 19.59 3.74
CA MET A 42 16.74 19.49 2.57
C MET A 42 16.23 18.06 2.34
N ILE A 43 17.11 17.07 2.45
CA ILE A 43 16.77 15.64 2.32
C ILE A 43 15.80 15.21 3.42
N LYS A 44 16.00 15.68 4.65
CA LYS A 44 15.06 15.46 5.76
C LYS A 44 13.65 15.94 5.43
N LYS A 45 13.51 17.14 4.85
CA LYS A 45 12.19 17.68 4.46
C LYS A 45 11.55 16.84 3.34
N LEU A 46 12.31 16.50 2.31
CA LEU A 46 11.83 15.66 1.21
C LEU A 46 11.34 14.29 1.69
N PHE A 47 12.06 13.67 2.62
CA PHE A 47 11.66 12.39 3.21
C PHE A 47 10.30 12.47 3.90
N TRP A 48 10.04 13.54 4.67
CA TRP A 48 8.73 13.77 5.29
C TRP A 48 7.63 14.03 4.27
N VAL A 49 7.91 14.81 3.22
CA VAL A 49 6.95 15.05 2.13
C VAL A 49 6.54 13.73 1.47
N TYR A 50 7.49 12.87 1.13
CA TYR A 50 7.20 11.56 0.54
C TYR A 50 6.44 10.64 1.50
N ALA A 51 6.79 10.64 2.79
CA ALA A 51 6.07 9.88 3.80
C ALA A 51 4.58 10.32 3.89
N VAL A 52 4.32 11.62 3.87
CA VAL A 52 2.94 12.17 3.86
C VAL A 52 2.22 11.81 2.57
N TYR A 53 2.86 11.90 1.40
CA TYR A 53 2.23 11.52 0.13
C TYR A 53 1.83 10.04 0.12
N ILE A 54 2.70 9.15 0.61
CA ILE A 54 2.42 7.72 0.72
C ILE A 54 1.25 7.46 1.69
N LEU A 55 1.22 8.17 2.83
CA LEU A 55 0.13 8.06 3.78
C LEU A 55 -1.21 8.46 3.15
N VAL A 56 -1.24 9.62 2.48
CA VAL A 56 -2.45 10.16 1.85
C VAL A 56 -2.93 9.25 0.74
N ILE A 57 -2.06 8.78 -0.16
CA ILE A 57 -2.49 7.94 -1.28
C ILE A 57 -3.05 6.60 -0.81
N ASN A 58 -2.41 5.95 0.17
CA ASN A 58 -2.92 4.70 0.76
C ASN A 58 -4.26 4.90 1.47
N SER A 59 -4.42 6.03 2.16
CA SER A 59 -5.68 6.38 2.81
C SER A 59 -6.79 6.61 1.79
N SER A 60 -6.49 7.31 0.69
CA SER A 60 -7.44 7.57 -0.39
C SER A 60 -7.88 6.30 -1.10
N PHE A 61 -6.95 5.40 -1.44
CA PHE A 61 -7.28 4.11 -2.04
C PHE A 61 -8.09 3.22 -1.10
N GLY A 62 -7.71 3.20 0.17
CA GLY A 62 -8.46 2.52 1.22
C GLY A 62 -9.90 3.03 1.32
N LEU A 63 -10.07 4.35 1.39
CA LEU A 63 -11.38 4.99 1.49
C LEU A 63 -12.25 4.70 0.26
N LEU A 64 -11.72 4.91 -0.95
CA LEU A 64 -12.41 4.61 -2.20
C LEU A 64 -12.89 3.16 -2.25
N SER A 65 -12.07 2.22 -1.78
CA SER A 65 -12.38 0.80 -1.83
C SER A 65 -13.45 0.39 -0.82
N VAL A 66 -13.50 1.06 0.34
CA VAL A 66 -14.55 0.80 1.35
C VAL A 66 -15.88 1.44 0.93
N THR A 67 -15.86 2.71 0.52
CA THR A 67 -17.09 3.50 0.27
C THR A 67 -17.65 3.32 -1.13
N MET A 68 -16.80 3.07 -2.12
CA MET A 68 -17.16 3.06 -3.55
C MET A 68 -16.78 1.74 -4.26
N SER A 69 -16.61 0.65 -3.52
CA SER A 69 -16.33 -0.70 -4.07
C SER A 69 -17.24 -1.08 -5.25
N GLY A 70 -18.55 -0.81 -5.14
CA GLY A 70 -19.48 -1.09 -6.24
C GLY A 70 -19.19 -0.30 -7.52
N GLN A 71 -18.74 0.95 -7.40
CA GLN A 71 -18.33 1.77 -8.55
C GLN A 71 -16.96 1.38 -9.09
N LEU A 72 -16.10 0.77 -8.28
CA LEU A 72 -14.78 0.29 -8.72
C LEU A 72 -14.85 -1.00 -9.55
N ILE A 73 -16.01 -1.67 -9.60
CA ILE A 73 -16.18 -2.94 -10.32
C ILE A 73 -17.36 -2.91 -11.31
N ASN A 74 -17.77 -1.72 -11.74
CA ASN A 74 -18.95 -1.52 -12.58
C ASN A 74 -18.66 -1.54 -14.10
N ALA A 75 -17.48 -2.03 -14.52
CA ALA A 75 -17.06 -2.11 -15.92
C ALA A 75 -17.08 -0.78 -16.69
N THR A 76 -16.93 0.35 -15.98
CA THR A 76 -16.76 1.66 -16.63
C THR A 76 -15.29 1.93 -16.95
N PRO A 77 -14.98 2.79 -17.94
CA PRO A 77 -13.60 3.22 -18.21
C PRO A 77 -12.92 3.85 -16.99
N LEU A 78 -13.68 4.54 -16.13
CA LEU A 78 -13.17 5.10 -14.88
C LEU A 78 -12.81 4.00 -13.88
N ALA A 79 -13.68 3.01 -13.69
CA ALA A 79 -13.38 1.86 -12.83
C ALA A 79 -12.13 1.12 -13.29
N CYS A 80 -11.99 0.91 -14.60
CA CYS A 80 -10.79 0.33 -15.22
C CYS A 80 -9.55 1.18 -14.93
N ALA A 81 -9.58 2.49 -15.20
CA ALA A 81 -8.44 3.38 -14.95
C ALA A 81 -8.03 3.41 -13.47
N VAL A 82 -8.99 3.51 -12.55
CA VAL A 82 -8.71 3.58 -11.10
C VAL A 82 -8.18 2.25 -10.58
N THR A 83 -8.82 1.12 -10.91
CA THR A 83 -8.34 -0.19 -10.45
C THR A 83 -6.99 -0.55 -11.05
N GLY A 84 -6.74 -0.20 -12.33
CA GLY A 84 -5.44 -0.34 -12.97
C GLY A 84 -4.36 0.52 -12.32
N PHE A 85 -4.68 1.78 -11.98
CA PHE A 85 -3.76 2.67 -11.28
C PHE A 85 -3.36 2.12 -9.90
N ILE A 86 -4.35 1.66 -9.13
CA ILE A 86 -4.09 1.07 -7.81
C ILE A 86 -3.28 -0.23 -7.94
N ALA A 87 -3.56 -1.05 -8.97
CA ALA A 87 -2.79 -2.25 -9.24
C ALA A 87 -1.31 -1.94 -9.54
N VAL A 88 -1.04 -0.99 -10.43
CA VAL A 88 0.33 -0.54 -10.76
C VAL A 88 1.04 -0.02 -9.52
N TYR A 89 0.37 0.77 -8.68
CA TYR A 89 0.93 1.26 -7.43
C TYR A 89 1.39 0.12 -6.50
N TRP A 90 0.51 -0.86 -6.23
CA TRP A 90 0.84 -1.96 -5.33
C TRP A 90 1.86 -2.93 -5.91
N ILE A 91 1.79 -3.24 -7.21
CA ILE A 91 2.80 -4.05 -7.90
C ILE A 91 4.16 -3.36 -7.83
N SER A 92 4.23 -2.05 -8.08
CA SER A 92 5.47 -1.29 -7.99
C SER A 92 6.03 -1.34 -6.57
N ARG A 93 5.16 -1.18 -5.56
CA ARG A 93 5.56 -1.27 -4.14
C ARG A 93 6.11 -2.66 -3.80
N LEU A 94 5.47 -3.72 -4.28
CA LEU A 94 5.91 -5.11 -4.10
C LEU A 94 7.23 -5.38 -4.82
N ALA A 95 7.39 -4.88 -6.04
CA ALA A 95 8.62 -5.00 -6.81
C ALA A 95 9.81 -4.32 -6.09
N ILE A 96 9.62 -3.10 -5.57
CA ILE A 96 10.65 -2.41 -4.78
C ILE A 96 11.06 -3.24 -3.55
N GLN A 97 10.11 -3.92 -2.89
CA GLN A 97 10.39 -4.75 -1.73
C GLN A 97 11.36 -5.90 -2.03
N PHE A 98 11.29 -6.49 -3.23
CA PHE A 98 12.15 -7.63 -3.61
C PHE A 98 13.37 -7.25 -4.45
N LEU A 99 13.27 -6.20 -5.26
CA LEU A 99 14.32 -5.81 -6.21
C LEU A 99 15.30 -4.79 -5.63
N TYR A 100 14.86 -3.97 -4.66
CA TYR A 100 15.68 -2.87 -4.14
C TYR A 100 16.14 -3.08 -2.69
N PHE A 101 15.30 -3.66 -1.83
CA PHE A 101 15.67 -3.90 -0.44
C PHE A 101 16.56 -5.14 -0.32
N ASP A 102 17.86 -4.90 -0.11
CA ASP A 102 18.83 -5.96 0.17
C ASP A 102 18.58 -6.57 1.57
N ARG A 103 18.48 -7.89 1.62
CA ARG A 103 18.24 -8.68 2.84
C ARG A 103 19.51 -8.88 3.68
N THR A 104 20.69 -8.55 3.16
CA THR A 104 21.97 -8.74 3.87
C THR A 104 22.05 -7.98 5.19
N ASN A 105 21.45 -6.80 5.28
CA ASN A 105 21.46 -5.96 6.49
C ASN A 105 20.18 -6.05 7.33
N PHE A 106 19.27 -6.99 7.03
CA PHE A 106 18.05 -7.13 7.81
C PHE A 106 18.35 -7.64 9.22
N PRO A 107 17.73 -7.05 10.26
CA PRO A 107 17.90 -7.51 11.63
C PRO A 107 17.44 -8.96 11.75
N LYS A 108 18.37 -9.84 12.13
CA LYS A 108 18.12 -11.27 12.32
C LYS A 108 17.24 -11.47 13.55
N GLY A 109 16.06 -12.07 13.37
CA GLY A 109 15.13 -12.37 14.45
C GLY A 109 13.74 -12.73 13.95
N VAL A 110 12.95 -13.38 14.80
CA VAL A 110 11.59 -13.86 14.44
C VAL A 110 10.63 -12.68 14.27
N TRP A 111 10.76 -11.62 15.08
CA TRP A 111 9.85 -10.46 15.03
C TRP A 111 9.97 -9.60 13.76
N PRO A 112 11.18 -9.21 13.30
CA PRO A 112 11.33 -8.52 12.01
C PRO A 112 10.80 -9.35 10.84
N LEU A 113 11.04 -10.67 10.85
CA LEU A 113 10.57 -11.58 9.82
C LEU A 113 9.04 -11.63 9.76
N ILE A 114 8.36 -11.76 10.91
CA ILE A 114 6.89 -11.74 10.97
C ILE A 114 6.34 -10.42 10.41
N LYS A 115 6.93 -9.28 10.78
CA LYS A 115 6.50 -7.97 10.26
C LYS A 115 6.66 -7.87 8.75
N GLU A 116 7.79 -8.33 8.21
CA GLU A 116 8.02 -8.38 6.77
C GLU A 116 7.00 -9.29 6.08
N MET A 117 6.78 -10.50 6.58
CA MET A 117 5.81 -11.43 6.01
C MET A 117 4.40 -10.84 5.98
N VAL A 118 3.92 -10.26 7.08
CA VAL A 118 2.60 -9.62 7.15
C VAL A 118 2.46 -8.51 6.10
N LEU A 119 3.48 -7.65 5.96
CA LEU A 119 3.46 -6.56 4.99
C LEU A 119 3.49 -7.07 3.55
N VAL A 120 4.36 -8.03 3.25
CA VAL A 120 4.46 -8.64 1.91
C VAL A 120 3.16 -9.33 1.54
N THR A 121 2.56 -10.11 2.45
CA THR A 121 1.26 -10.75 2.22
C THR A 121 0.18 -9.72 1.94
N ALA A 122 0.14 -8.61 2.68
CA ALA A 122 -0.79 -7.52 2.41
C ALA A 122 -0.58 -6.91 1.02
N PHE A 123 0.67 -6.63 0.62
CA PHE A 123 0.98 -6.06 -0.69
C PHE A 123 0.61 -7.01 -1.83
N VAL A 124 0.92 -8.30 -1.71
CA VAL A 124 0.52 -9.33 -2.68
C VAL A 124 -1.01 -9.38 -2.78
N PHE A 125 -1.71 -9.38 -1.65
CA PHE A 125 -3.16 -9.38 -1.62
C PHE A 125 -3.74 -8.16 -2.36
N PHE A 126 -3.25 -6.94 -2.08
CA PHE A 126 -3.71 -5.74 -2.76
C PHE A 126 -3.43 -5.81 -4.27
N SER A 127 -2.21 -6.18 -4.67
CA SER A 127 -1.85 -6.35 -6.08
C SER A 127 -2.81 -7.30 -6.81
N ILE A 128 -3.09 -8.48 -6.25
CA ILE A 128 -3.98 -9.47 -6.87
C ILE A 128 -5.40 -8.92 -7.00
N VAL A 129 -5.96 -8.33 -5.92
CA VAL A 129 -7.34 -7.84 -5.90
C VAL A 129 -7.55 -6.75 -6.96
N TYR A 130 -6.65 -5.77 -7.05
CA TYR A 130 -6.80 -4.68 -8.00
C TYR A 130 -6.46 -5.08 -9.43
N SER A 131 -5.48 -5.96 -9.66
CA SER A 131 -5.22 -6.52 -11.00
C SER A 131 -6.39 -7.34 -11.52
N TYR A 132 -7.02 -8.14 -10.65
CA TYR A 132 -8.21 -8.90 -11.03
C TYR A 132 -9.40 -7.98 -11.30
N SER A 133 -9.62 -6.96 -10.45
CA SER A 133 -10.67 -5.95 -10.66
C SER A 133 -10.47 -5.18 -11.97
N PHE A 134 -9.22 -4.81 -12.28
CA PHE A 134 -8.86 -4.18 -13.56
C PHE A 134 -9.20 -5.08 -14.75
N TYR A 135 -8.78 -6.35 -14.69
CA TYR A 135 -9.08 -7.32 -15.75
C TYR A 135 -10.57 -7.48 -16.00
N LEU A 136 -11.39 -7.52 -14.94
CA LEU A 136 -12.84 -7.61 -15.06
C LEU A 136 -13.47 -6.32 -15.59
N ASN A 137 -12.95 -5.15 -15.24
CA ASN A 137 -13.46 -3.88 -15.77
C ASN A 137 -13.07 -3.64 -17.24
N PHE A 138 -12.00 -4.27 -17.71
CA PHE A 138 -11.52 -4.14 -19.09
C PHE A 138 -12.26 -5.09 -20.06
N LYS A 139 -12.69 -6.24 -19.56
CA LYS A 139 -13.38 -7.27 -20.34
C LYS A 139 -14.86 -6.91 -20.55
#